data_AF-A0A837DV15-F1
#
_entry.id   AF-A0A837DV15-F1
#
_cell.length_a   1.000
_cell.length_b   1.000
_cell.length_c   1.000
_cell.angle_alpha   90.00
_cell.angle_beta   90.00
_cell.angle_gamma   90.00
#
_symmetry.space_group_name_H-M   'P 1'
#
loop_
_entity.id
_entity.type
_entity.pdbx_description
1 polymer ?
#
loop_
_entity_poly.entity_id
_entity_poly.type
_entity_poly.pdbx_seq_one_letter_code
_entity_poly.pdbx_strand_id
1 'polypeptide(L)'
;METIEKVFNLLTETPEYVSGQQIANKLNISRTAVWKAVSSLKQRGFLIEGKTRMGYRDLPSMKLNEDGIRRYLDSALDLTFETYEQIESTNDFCKKLALD
;
A
#
# COMPACT_ATOMS: atom_id res chain seq x y z
N MET A 1 9.95 -7.05 -9.02
CA MET A 1 9.53 -6.72 -7.65
C MET A 1 10.15 -5.40 -7.28
N GLU A 2 9.33 -4.36 -7.38
CA GLU A 2 9.72 -2.98 -7.13
C GLU A 2 10.09 -2.80 -5.66
N THR A 3 11.07 -1.92 -5.38
CA THR A 3 11.54 -1.63 -4.00
C THR A 3 10.38 -1.27 -3.07
N ILE A 4 9.34 -0.65 -3.61
CA ILE A 4 8.11 -0.26 -2.93
C ILE A 4 7.39 -1.46 -2.31
N GLU A 5 7.21 -2.55 -3.07
CA GLU A 5 6.50 -3.74 -2.61
C GLU A 5 7.25 -4.41 -1.46
N LYS A 6 8.58 -4.55 -1.59
CA LYS A 6 9.40 -5.17 -0.54
C LYS A 6 9.35 -4.39 0.78
N VAL A 7 9.40 -3.05 0.69
CA VAL A 7 9.28 -2.17 1.86
C VAL A 7 7.89 -2.29 2.48
N PHE A 8 6.84 -2.30 1.66
CA PHE A 8 5.47 -2.45 2.15
C PHE A 8 5.26 -3.79 2.86
N ASN A 9 5.69 -4.90 2.24
CA ASN A 9 5.56 -6.24 2.81
C ASN A 9 6.20 -6.34 4.20
N LEU A 10 7.42 -5.82 4.32
CA LEU A 10 8.17 -5.81 5.59
C LEU A 10 7.44 -5.01 6.68
N LEU A 11 6.84 -3.86 6.32
CA LEU A 11 6.06 -3.05 7.25
C LEU A 11 4.73 -3.72 7.63
N THR A 12 4.07 -4.41 6.70
CA THR A 12 2.81 -5.14 7.00
C THR A 12 3.01 -6.36 7.89
N GLU A 13 4.17 -6.99 7.83
CA GLU A 13 4.53 -8.14 8.67
C GLU A 13 5.01 -7.72 10.07
N THR A 14 5.32 -6.43 10.29
CA THR A 14 5.87 -5.91 11.55
C THR A 14 4.95 -4.82 12.13
N PRO A 15 4.13 -5.11 13.14
CA PRO A 15 3.23 -4.13 13.74
C PRO A 15 3.95 -3.04 14.55
N GLU A 16 5.22 -3.22 14.92
CA GLU A 16 6.03 -2.21 15.59
C GLU A 16 6.75 -1.24 14.62
N TYR A 17 7.32 -0.16 15.16
CA TYR A 17 8.19 0.70 14.37
C TYR A 17 9.49 -0.01 13.97
N VAL A 18 9.82 0.11 12.68
CA VAL A 18 11.08 -0.36 12.12
C VAL A 18 11.88 0.84 11.61
N SER A 19 13.12 0.99 12.07
CA SER A 19 13.98 2.08 11.62
C SER A 19 14.29 1.95 10.13
N GLY A 20 14.40 3.09 9.42
CA GLY A 20 14.77 3.08 8.00
C GLY A 20 16.12 2.38 7.73
N GLN A 21 17.03 2.36 8.72
CA GLN A 21 18.30 1.62 8.61
C GLN A 21 18.10 0.10 8.72
N GLN A 22 17.20 -0.37 9.59
CA GLN A 22 16.87 -1.79 9.67
C GLN A 22 16.21 -2.28 8.38
N ILE A 23 15.29 -1.49 7.80
CA ILE A 23 14.67 -1.81 6.50
C ILE A 23 15.73 -1.86 5.41
N ALA A 24 16.61 -0.86 5.36
CA ALA A 24 17.72 -0.80 4.40
C ALA A 24 18.62 -2.04 4.49
N ASN A 25 19.01 -2.44 5.70
CA ASN A 25 19.85 -3.62 5.93
C ASN A 25 19.12 -4.92 5.54
N LYS A 26 17.85 -5.10 5.95
CA LYS A 26 17.05 -6.30 5.64
C LYS A 26 16.83 -6.48 4.13
N LEU A 27 16.63 -5.39 3.41
CA LEU A 27 16.34 -5.41 1.97
C LEU A 27 17.58 -5.22 1.09
N ASN A 28 18.75 -5.01 1.70
CA ASN A 28 20.01 -4.68 1.03
C ASN A 28 19.89 -3.49 0.05
N ILE A 29 19.27 -2.41 0.51
CA ILE A 29 19.06 -1.16 -0.25
C ILE A 29 19.54 0.05 0.56
N SER A 30 19.67 1.22 -0.08
CA SER A 30 20.02 2.43 0.63
C SER A 30 18.88 2.96 1.50
N ARG A 31 19.21 3.66 2.60
CA ARG A 31 18.22 4.36 3.43
C ARG A 31 17.42 5.39 2.63
N THR A 32 18.03 6.00 1.62
CA THR A 32 17.35 6.91 0.68
C THR A 32 16.31 6.17 -0.16
N ALA A 33 16.60 4.94 -0.62
CA ALA A 33 15.64 4.12 -1.35
C ALA A 33 14.43 3.74 -0.47
N VAL A 34 14.67 3.43 0.81
CA VAL A 34 13.58 3.22 1.79
C VAL A 34 12.70 4.45 1.92
N TRP A 35 13.29 5.64 2.07
CA TRP A 35 12.52 6.89 2.18
C TRP A 35 11.69 7.15 0.92
N LYS A 36 12.26 6.95 -0.28
CA LYS A 36 11.53 7.08 -1.55
C LYS A 36 10.36 6.09 -1.63
N ALA A 37 10.59 4.82 -1.26
CA ALA A 37 9.56 3.80 -1.25
C ALA A 37 8.41 4.14 -0.28
N VAL A 38 8.72 4.51 0.97
CA VAL A 38 7.71 4.93 1.95
C VAL A 38 6.95 6.16 1.48
N SER A 39 7.62 7.13 0.86
CA SER A 39 6.96 8.33 0.32
C SER A 39 5.99 7.98 -0.81
N SER A 40 6.38 7.06 -1.70
CA SER A 40 5.49 6.55 -2.75
C SER A 40 4.30 5.79 -2.20
N LEU A 41 4.48 4.95 -1.17
CA LEU A 41 3.37 4.25 -0.49
C LEU A 41 2.37 5.25 0.10
N LYS A 42 2.85 6.32 0.75
CA LYS A 42 1.97 7.38 1.27
C LYS A 42 1.18 8.07 0.17
N GLN A 43 1.81 8.36 -0.97
CA GLN A 43 1.14 8.96 -2.14
C GLN A 43 0.09 8.04 -2.74
N ARG A 44 0.32 6.72 -2.69
CA ARG A 44 -0.63 5.68 -3.10
C ARG A 44 -1.77 5.45 -2.10
N GLY A 45 -1.81 6.19 -0.99
CA GLY A 45 -2.89 6.12 0.00
C GLY A 45 -2.66 5.14 1.15
N PHE A 46 -1.47 4.53 1.25
CA PHE A 46 -1.13 3.70 2.40
C PHE A 46 -0.83 4.57 3.64
N LEU A 47 -1.39 4.18 4.79
CA LEU A 47 -1.22 4.90 6.05
C LEU A 47 0.07 4.46 6.75
N ILE A 48 1.21 5.02 6.35
CA ILE A 48 2.49 4.75 7.01
C ILE A 48 2.82 5.87 7.99
N GLU A 49 2.92 5.55 9.26
CA GLU A 49 3.39 6.49 10.28
C GLU A 49 4.92 6.55 10.27
N GLY A 50 5.46 7.76 10.28
CA GLY A 50 6.91 7.98 10.41
C GLY A 50 7.20 8.80 11.65
N LYS A 51 8.05 8.29 12.56
CA LYS A 51 8.45 8.99 13.78
C LYS A 51 9.96 9.11 13.89
N THR A 52 10.43 10.32 14.16
CA THR A 52 11.86 10.65 14.29
C THR A 52 12.51 9.75 15.35
N ARG A 53 13.68 9.19 15.03
CA ARG A 53 14.43 8.20 15.85
C ARG A 53 13.76 6.83 16.08
N MET A 54 12.51 6.64 15.68
CA MET A 54 11.80 5.35 15.79
C MET A 54 11.70 4.61 14.46
N GLY A 55 11.45 5.34 13.36
CA GLY A 55 11.33 4.75 12.02
C GLY A 55 9.92 4.82 11.46
N TYR A 56 9.52 3.75 10.77
CA TYR A 56 8.27 3.63 10.04
C TYR A 56 7.43 2.48 10.60
N ARG A 57 6.12 2.64 10.57
CA ARG A 57 5.16 1.60 10.93
C ARG A 57 3.95 1.70 10.00
N ASP A 58 3.47 0.57 9.51
CA ASP A 58 2.18 0.53 8.82
C ASP A 58 1.04 0.71 9.82
N LEU A 59 0.10 1.60 9.51
CA LEU A 59 -1.15 1.71 10.25
C LEU A 59 -2.23 0.98 9.45
N PRO A 60 -2.94 0.02 10.06
CA PRO A 60 -4.06 -0.63 9.41
C PRO A 60 -5.05 0.44 8.92
N SER A 61 -5.17 0.56 7.59
CA SER A 61 -6.18 1.40 6.98
C SER A 61 -7.50 0.66 6.99
N MET A 62 -8.56 1.27 7.54
CA MET A 62 -9.93 0.82 7.33
C MET A 62 -10.47 1.22 5.95
N LYS A 63 -9.70 1.97 5.14
CA LYS A 63 -10.09 2.38 3.79
C LYS A 63 -9.62 1.35 2.76
N LEU A 64 -10.50 1.08 1.80
CA LEU A 64 -10.19 0.29 0.61
C LEU A 64 -9.14 1.01 -0.24
N ASN A 65 -8.18 0.26 -0.76
CA ASN A 65 -7.10 0.75 -1.60
C ASN A 65 -6.84 -0.28 -2.71
N GLU A 66 -6.80 0.18 -3.96
CA GLU A 66 -6.60 -0.68 -5.12
C GLU A 66 -5.31 -1.51 -5.01
N ASP A 67 -4.19 -0.89 -4.64
CA ASP A 67 -2.91 -1.57 -4.51
C ASP A 67 -2.92 -2.63 -3.39
N GLY A 68 -3.63 -2.33 -2.31
CA GLY A 68 -3.87 -3.27 -1.21
C GLY A 68 -4.70 -4.48 -1.65
N ILE A 69 -5.70 -4.27 -2.52
CA ILE A 69 -6.53 -5.34 -3.08
C ILE A 69 -5.76 -6.15 -4.12
N ARG A 70 -5.10 -5.50 -5.08
CA ARG A 70 -4.32 -6.13 -6.16
C ARG A 70 -3.25 -7.08 -5.63
N ARG A 71 -2.66 -6.80 -4.46
CA ARG A 71 -1.68 -7.68 -3.81
C ARG A 71 -2.19 -9.12 -3.58
N TYR A 72 -3.50 -9.30 -3.44
CA TYR A 72 -4.13 -10.59 -3.18
C TYR A 72 -4.79 -11.20 -4.43
N LEU A 73 -4.62 -10.59 -5.59
CA LEU A 73 -5.20 -11.04 -6.86
C LEU A 73 -4.09 -11.50 -7.81
N ASP A 74 -4.45 -12.36 -8.77
CA ASP A 74 -3.52 -12.75 -9.82
C ASP A 74 -3.23 -11.54 -10.71
N SER A 75 -1.94 -11.23 -10.89
CA SER A 75 -1.44 -10.16 -11.75
C SER A 75 -1.88 -10.27 -13.22
N ALA A 76 -2.28 -11.47 -13.68
CA ALA A 76 -2.80 -11.68 -15.03
C ALA A 76 -4.24 -11.20 -15.23
N LEU A 77 -4.97 -10.88 -14.15
CA LEU A 77 -6.34 -10.40 -14.22
C LEU A 77 -6.38 -8.93 -14.65
N ASP A 78 -6.98 -8.68 -15.80
CA ASP A 78 -7.26 -7.33 -16.30
C ASP A 78 -8.55 -6.81 -15.64
N LEU A 79 -8.39 -6.19 -14.47
CA LEU A 79 -9.47 -5.65 -13.67
C LEU A 79 -9.32 -4.14 -13.53
N THR A 80 -10.43 -3.43 -13.76
CA THR A 80 -10.60 -2.03 -13.41
C THR A 80 -11.12 -1.93 -11.97
N PHE A 81 -10.46 -1.11 -11.14
CA PHE A 81 -10.90 -0.86 -9.77
C PHE A 81 -11.47 0.53 -9.65
N GLU A 82 -12.63 0.62 -8.98
CA GLU A 82 -13.17 1.88 -8.52
C GLU A 82 -13.51 1.76 -7.04
N THR A 83 -12.87 2.58 -6.21
CA THR A 83 -13.08 2.60 -4.77
C THR A 83 -13.83 3.87 -4.37
N TYR A 84 -14.90 3.71 -3.60
CA TYR A 84 -15.72 4.80 -3.09
C TYR A 84 -15.72 4.75 -1.56
N GLU A 85 -15.61 5.89 -0.88
CA GLU A 85 -15.78 5.94 0.59
C GLU A 85 -17.21 5.56 0.99
N GLN A 86 -18.18 5.93 0.14
CA GLN A 86 -19.59 5.54 0.28
C GLN A 86 -20.24 5.55 -1.11
N ILE A 87 -21.07 4.53 -1.37
CA ILE A 87 -21.91 4.44 -2.57
C ILE A 87 -23.24 3.80 -2.20
N GLU A 88 -24.31 4.15 -2.91
CA GLU A 88 -25.66 3.65 -2.63
C GLU A 88 -25.81 2.15 -2.90
N SER A 89 -25.23 1.65 -4.01
CA SER A 89 -25.29 0.26 -4.43
C SER A 89 -24.16 -0.05 -5.41
N THR A 90 -23.29 -0.99 -5.06
CA THR A 90 -22.22 -1.46 -5.95
C THR A 90 -22.78 -2.17 -7.18
N ASN A 91 -23.85 -2.95 -7.02
CA ASN A 91 -24.47 -3.67 -8.13
C ASN A 91 -25.10 -2.72 -9.15
N ASP A 92 -25.81 -1.69 -8.71
CA ASP A 92 -26.46 -0.77 -9.63
C ASP A 92 -25.46 0.14 -10.34
N PHE A 93 -24.35 0.46 -9.67
CA PHE A 93 -23.20 1.11 -10.30
C PHE A 93 -22.61 0.24 -11.43
N CYS A 94 -22.29 -1.02 -11.15
CA CYS A 94 -21.76 -1.93 -12.16
C CYS A 94 -22.73 -2.17 -13.33
N LYS A 95 -24.05 -2.24 -13.08
CA LYS A 95 -25.05 -2.34 -14.14
C LYS A 95 -25.06 -1.14 -15.07
N LYS A 96 -24.91 0.08 -14.53
CA LYS A 96 -24.83 1.31 -15.34
C LYS A 96 -23.58 1.30 -16.22
N LEU A 97 -22.43 0.98 -15.63
CA LEU A 97 -21.16 0.82 -16.36
C LEU A 97 -21.21 -0.20 -17.49
N ALA A 98 -22.01 -1.26 -17.36
CA ALA A 98 -22.16 -2.29 -18.39
C ALA A 98 -23.12 -1.89 -19.53
N LEU A 99 -23.93 -0.84 -19.33
CA LEU A 99 -24.88 -0.31 -20.32
C LEU A 99 -24.33 0.87 -21.11
N ASP A 100 -23.28 1.52 -20.61
CA ASP A 100 -22.49 2.57 -21.27
C ASP A 100 -21.40 1.97 -22.18
#